data_AF-A0A3D3FKQ7-F1
#
_entry.id   AF-A0A3D3FKQ7-F1
#
_cell.length_a   1.000
_cell.length_b   1.000
_cell.length_c   1.000
_cell.angle_alpha   90.00
_cell.angle_beta   90.00
_cell.angle_gamma   90.00
#
_symmetry.space_group_name_H-M   'P 1'
#
loop_
_entity.id
_entity.type
_entity.pdbx_description
1 polymer ?
#
loop_
_entity_poly.entity_id
_entity_poly.type
_entity_poly.pdbx_seq_one_letter_code
_entity_poly.pdbx_strand_id
1 'polypeptide(L)'
;MTNVRCHGKIKIRCISNDCDCLQYAVTVLNSRNQIVYQGYTTDAGVTEFRVDAQDEYEIRVVSPQCMSPRVACRWVKLNPGETCGLYFVFRSPIVLLPVPKSTIHLTDQNYTNLPITKGEISL
;
A
#
# COMPACT_ATOMS: atom_id res chain seq x y z
N MET A 1 0.56 12.01 41.08
CA MET A 1 -0.08 11.17 40.04
C MET A 1 0.45 11.61 38.70
N THR A 2 1.44 10.90 38.15
CA THR A 2 1.96 11.16 36.79
C THR A 2 0.98 10.58 35.79
N ASN A 3 0.26 11.45 35.09
CA ASN A 3 -0.56 11.07 33.93
C ASN A 3 0.38 10.55 32.85
N VAL A 4 0.59 9.23 32.82
CA VAL A 4 1.28 8.57 31.72
C VAL A 4 0.35 8.71 30.52
N ARG A 5 0.59 9.70 29.67
CA ARG A 5 -0.06 9.76 28.36
C ARG A 5 0.43 8.55 27.58
N CYS A 6 -0.42 7.54 27.46
CA CYS A 6 -0.16 6.40 26.59
C CYS A 6 -0.29 6.91 25.15
N HIS A 7 0.85 7.13 24.50
CA HIS A 7 0.90 7.51 23.09
C HIS A 7 0.76 6.27 22.22
N GLY A 8 -0.07 6.36 21.19
CA GLY A 8 -0.18 5.30 20.19
C GLY A 8 1.05 5.26 19.30
N LYS A 9 1.19 4.20 18.51
CA LYS A 9 2.29 4.08 17.54
C LYS A 9 1.82 3.42 16.25
N ILE A 10 2.31 3.91 15.13
CA ILE A 10 2.22 3.20 13.84
C ILE A 10 3.61 2.67 13.52
N LYS A 11 3.69 1.36 13.29
CA LYS A 11 4.90 0.69 12.80
C LYS A 11 4.65 0.21 11.38
N ILE A 12 5.47 0.67 10.45
CA ILE A 12 5.42 0.30 9.04
C ILE A 12 6.58 -0.65 8.76
N ARG A 13 6.27 -1.79 8.12
CA ARG A 13 7.26 -2.74 7.62
C ARG A 13 7.04 -2.96 6.12
N CYS A 14 8.04 -2.60 5.35
CA CYS A 14 8.12 -2.85 3.93
C CYS A 14 8.91 -4.15 3.71
N ILE A 15 8.35 -5.04 2.89
CA ILE A 15 8.93 -6.34 2.56
C ILE A 15 9.25 -6.33 1.07
N SER A 16 10.53 -6.50 0.75
CA SER A 16 11.02 -6.79 -0.60
C SER A 16 11.22 -8.29 -0.76
N ASN A 17 10.89 -8.83 -1.93
CA ASN A 17 11.20 -10.22 -2.29
C ASN A 17 12.65 -10.38 -2.81
N ASP A 18 13.26 -9.31 -3.30
CA ASP A 18 14.64 -9.32 -3.80
C ASP A 18 15.50 -8.50 -2.83
N CYS A 19 16.53 -9.16 -2.30
CA CYS A 19 17.38 -8.69 -1.22
C CYS A 19 18.29 -7.55 -1.68
N ASP A 20 17.80 -6.31 -1.59
CA ASP A 20 18.65 -5.13 -1.49
C ASP A 20 18.03 -4.12 -0.54
N CYS A 21 18.87 -3.33 0.14
CA CYS A 21 18.48 -2.31 1.11
C CYS A 21 17.56 -1.27 0.48
N LEU A 22 16.24 -1.47 0.58
CA LEU A 22 15.25 -0.54 0.06
C LEU A 22 14.82 0.41 1.17
N GLN A 23 15.34 1.64 1.10
CA GLN A 23 14.81 2.77 1.86
C GLN A 23 13.56 3.27 1.13
N TYR A 24 12.38 2.91 1.65
CA TYR A 24 11.09 3.36 1.13
C TYR A 24 10.77 4.74 1.71
N ALA A 25 10.31 5.67 0.87
CA ALA A 25 9.81 6.95 1.34
C ALA A 25 8.40 6.76 1.90
N VAL A 26 8.16 7.30 3.09
CA VAL A 26 6.88 7.20 3.81
C VAL A 26 6.36 8.60 4.07
N THR A 27 5.10 8.84 3.73
CA THR A 27 4.35 10.04 4.08
C THR A 27 3.06 9.64 4.75
N VAL A 28 2.71 10.31 5.84
CA VAL A 28 1.48 10.05 6.59
C VAL A 28 0.70 11.33 6.74
N LEU A 29 -0.55 11.29 6.30
CA LEU A 29 -1.50 12.38 6.40
C LEU A 29 -2.55 12.04 7.46
N ASN A 30 -3.05 13.01 8.20
CA ASN A 30 -4.23 12.85 9.05
C ASN A 30 -5.53 13.13 8.25
N SER A 31 -6.69 13.01 8.89
CA SER A 31 -8.00 13.28 8.27
C SER A 31 -8.18 14.71 7.75
N ARG A 32 -7.30 15.64 8.15
CA ARG A 32 -7.27 17.02 7.68
C ARG A 32 -6.28 17.23 6.52
N ASN A 33 -5.75 16.15 5.94
CA ASN A 33 -4.71 16.15 4.91
C ASN A 33 -3.42 16.87 5.36
N GLN A 34 -3.12 16.90 6.66
CA GLN A 34 -1.89 17.46 7.19
C GLN A 34 -0.85 16.35 7.33
N ILE A 35 0.38 16.63 6.90
CA ILE A 35 1.51 15.70 7.05
C ILE A 35 1.87 15.62 8.54
N VAL A 36 1.63 14.45 9.14
CA VAL A 36 2.00 14.16 10.54
C VAL A 36 3.30 13.39 10.65
N TYR A 37 3.71 12.72 9.57
CA TYR A 37 5.01 12.07 9.47
C TYR A 37 5.50 12.06 8.02
N GLN A 38 6.80 12.34 7.85
CA GLN A 38 7.50 12.19 6.56
C GLN A 38 8.91 11.71 6.83
N GLY A 39 9.32 10.64 6.16
CA GLY A 39 10.64 10.05 6.36
C GLY A 39 10.90 8.85 5.47
N TYR A 40 11.93 8.09 5.82
CA TYR A 40 12.32 6.87 5.11
C TYR A 40 12.31 5.68 6.06
N THR A 41 12.13 4.48 5.51
CA THR A 41 12.41 3.25 6.26
C THR A 41 13.90 3.07 6.48
N THR A 42 14.26 2.39 7.56
CA THR A 42 15.58 1.81 7.77
C THR A 42 15.93 0.81 6.66
N ASP A 43 17.20 0.38 6.61
CA ASP A 43 17.68 -0.63 5.64
C ASP A 43 16.96 -1.99 5.81
N ALA A 44 16.40 -2.26 6.99
CA ALA A 44 15.55 -3.42 7.25
C ALA A 44 14.10 -3.24 6.77
N GLY A 45 13.78 -2.14 6.09
CA GLY A 45 12.45 -1.82 5.60
C GLY A 45 11.47 -1.38 6.70
N VAL A 46 11.94 -0.92 7.86
CA VAL A 46 11.07 -0.57 9.00
C VAL A 46 11.12 0.92 9.31
N THR A 47 9.97 1.52 9.61
CA THR A 47 9.88 2.82 10.29
C THR A 47 8.76 2.82 11.32
N GLU A 48 8.87 3.67 12.34
CA GLU A 48 7.83 3.89 13.34
C GLU A 48 7.70 5.36 13.71
N PHE A 49 6.49 5.78 14.07
CA PHE A 49 6.21 7.12 14.57
C PHE A 49 5.09 7.10 15.59
N ARG A 50 5.07 8.14 16.44
CA ARG A 50 4.09 8.29 17.52
C ARG A 50 2.80 8.92 16.99
N VAL A 51 1.70 8.50 17.61
CA VAL A 51 0.35 9.00 17.34
C VAL A 51 -0.23 9.53 18.64
N ASP A 52 -0.52 10.83 18.65
CA ASP A 52 -0.92 11.56 19.86
C ASP A 52 -2.43 11.80 19.98
N ALA A 53 -3.18 11.57 18.89
CA ALA A 53 -4.60 11.85 18.80
C ALA A 53 -5.36 10.67 18.18
N GLN A 54 -6.66 10.60 18.49
CA GLN A 54 -7.56 9.72 17.77
C GLN A 54 -7.81 10.34 16.40
N ASP A 55 -7.44 9.65 15.33
CA ASP A 55 -7.65 10.15 13.99
C ASP A 55 -7.67 9.01 12.95
N GLU A 56 -8.01 9.38 11.74
CA GLU A 56 -7.77 8.58 10.54
C GLU A 56 -6.49 9.04 9.85
N TYR A 57 -5.66 8.09 9.46
CA TYR A 57 -4.34 8.30 8.88
C TYR A 57 -4.25 7.64 7.51
N GLU A 58 -3.84 8.42 6.51
CA GLU A 58 -3.40 7.89 5.21
C GLU A 58 -1.91 7.66 5.25
N ILE A 59 -1.48 6.41 5.11
CA ILE A 59 -0.07 6.05 4.96
C ILE A 59 0.19 5.83 3.49
N ARG A 60 1.12 6.61 2.94
CA ARG A 60 1.64 6.48 1.59
C ARG A 60 3.08 6.03 1.63
N VAL A 61 3.37 4.89 1.03
CA VAL A 61 4.71 4.32 0.89
C VAL A 61 5.11 4.34 -0.57
N VAL A 62 6.28 4.91 -0.87
CA VAL A 62 6.84 5.00 -2.21
C VAL A 62 8.15 4.22 -2.24
N SER A 63 8.21 3.23 -3.13
CA SER A 63 9.46 2.55 -3.45
C SER A 63 10.20 3.34 -4.53
N PRO A 64 11.44 3.80 -4.29
CA PRO A 64 12.22 4.48 -5.32
C PRO A 64 12.69 3.52 -6.43
N GLN A 65 12.82 2.23 -6.12
CA GLN A 65 13.46 1.25 -7.01
C GLN A 65 12.49 0.21 -7.63
N CYS A 66 11.25 0.09 -7.11
CA CYS A 66 10.28 -0.84 -7.69
C CYS A 66 9.56 -0.25 -8.90
N MET A 67 9.51 -1.02 -9.99
CA MET A 67 8.81 -0.63 -11.22
C MET A 67 7.28 -0.73 -11.09
N SER A 68 6.76 -1.70 -10.32
CA SER A 68 5.32 -1.82 -10.07
C SER A 68 4.98 -2.78 -8.91
N PRO A 69 4.17 -2.38 -7.91
CA PRO A 69 3.68 -1.02 -7.69
C PRO A 69 4.80 -0.12 -7.15
N ARG A 70 4.93 1.10 -7.68
CA ARG A 70 5.88 2.10 -7.16
C ARG A 70 5.38 2.76 -5.87
N VAL A 71 4.06 2.82 -5.70
CA VAL A 71 3.39 3.49 -4.58
C VAL A 71 2.32 2.56 -4.02
N ALA A 72 2.18 2.53 -2.70
CA ALA A 72 1.10 1.87 -2.00
C ALA A 72 0.52 2.82 -0.94
N CYS A 73 -0.81 2.90 -0.88
CA CYS A 73 -1.52 3.71 0.11
C CYS A 73 -2.39 2.82 1.00
N ARG A 74 -2.52 3.18 2.27
CA ARG A 74 -3.42 2.51 3.21
C ARG A 74 -3.97 3.49 4.23
N TRP A 75 -5.28 3.43 4.45
CA TRP A 75 -5.96 4.18 5.49
C TRP A 75 -6.10 3.34 6.76
N VAL A 76 -5.95 3.98 7.92
CA VAL A 76 -6.12 3.35 9.24
C VAL A 76 -6.69 4.37 10.21
N LYS A 77 -7.70 3.95 10.97
CA LYS A 77 -8.21 4.68 12.12
C LYS A 77 -7.57 4.13 13.40
N LEU A 78 -7.05 5.02 14.25
CA LEU A 78 -6.28 4.65 15.44
C LEU A 78 -6.73 5.46 16.65
N ASN A 79 -6.85 4.81 17.81
CA ASN A 79 -7.09 5.50 19.07
C ASN A 79 -5.77 5.83 19.80
N PRO A 80 -5.74 6.87 20.66
CA PRO A 80 -4.61 7.17 21.52
C PRO A 80 -4.25 5.97 22.40
N GLY A 81 -2.98 5.59 22.41
CA GLY A 81 -2.47 4.45 23.18
C GLY A 81 -2.51 3.11 22.45
N GLU A 82 -3.16 3.03 21.28
CA GLU A 82 -3.13 1.82 20.44
C GLU A 82 -1.87 1.79 19.56
N THR A 83 -1.34 0.58 19.33
CA THR A 83 -0.24 0.36 18.40
C THR A 83 -0.74 -0.44 17.20
N CYS A 84 -0.49 0.08 15.99
CA CYS A 84 -0.83 -0.58 14.74
C CYS A 84 0.43 -0.96 13.97
N GLY A 85 0.50 -2.22 13.52
CA GLY A 85 1.53 -2.71 12.59
C GLY A 85 0.97 -2.80 11.18
N LEU A 86 1.61 -2.13 10.22
CA LEU A 86 1.25 -2.17 8.80
C LEU A 86 2.36 -2.82 7.99
N TYR A 87 1.97 -3.66 7.04
CA TYR A 87 2.88 -4.36 6.14
C TYR A 87 2.61 -3.93 4.70
N PHE A 88 3.67 -3.58 3.99
CA PHE A 88 3.63 -3.23 2.57
C PHE A 88 4.57 -4.15 1.80
N VAL A 89 4.06 -4.84 0.80
CA VAL A 89 4.85 -5.79 0.01
C VAL A 89 5.11 -5.17 -1.35
N PHE A 90 6.38 -4.99 -1.68
CA PHE A 90 6.82 -4.51 -2.98
C PHE A 90 7.53 -5.66 -3.69
N ARG A 91 7.03 -6.02 -4.87
CA ARG A 91 7.67 -7.01 -5.73
C ARG A 91 8.53 -6.26 -6.75
N SER A 92 9.82 -6.58 -6.82
CA SER A 92 10.56 -6.28 -8.03
C SER A 92 9.91 -7.06 -9.18
N PRO A 93 9.84 -6.53 -10.41
CA PRO A 93 9.39 -7.35 -11.51
C PRO A 93 10.33 -8.54 -11.63
N ILE A 94 9.81 -9.73 -11.30
CA ILE A 94 10.29 -10.98 -11.89
C ILE A 94 10.36 -10.69 -13.38
N VAL A 95 11.52 -10.93 -14.00
CA VAL A 95 11.71 -10.87 -15.45
C VAL A 95 10.45 -11.47 -16.08
N LEU A 96 9.62 -10.61 -16.69
CA LEU A 96 8.33 -11.00 -17.23
C LEU A 96 8.60 -12.02 -18.33
N LEU A 97 8.49 -13.31 -18.00
CA LEU A 97 8.16 -14.31 -19.01
C LEU A 97 6.86 -13.82 -19.66
N PRO A 98 6.77 -13.84 -21.00
CA PRO A 98 5.70 -13.17 -21.74
C PRO A 98 4.35 -13.59 -21.17
N VAL A 99 3.60 -12.60 -20.67
CA VAL A 99 2.25 -12.81 -20.14
C VAL A 99 1.42 -13.47 -21.24
N PRO A 100 0.86 -14.68 -21.03
CA PRO A 100 -0.02 -15.26 -22.02
C PRO A 100 -1.22 -14.32 -22.17
N LYS A 101 -1.40 -13.77 -23.36
CA LYS A 101 -2.60 -12.97 -23.70
C LYS A 101 -3.81 -13.86 -23.42
N SER A 102 -4.55 -13.52 -22.37
CA SER A 102 -5.79 -14.21 -22.05
C SER A 102 -6.88 -13.59 -22.92
N THR A 103 -7.33 -14.31 -23.94
CA THR A 103 -8.47 -13.91 -24.76
C THR A 103 -9.74 -14.34 -24.03
N ILE A 104 -10.56 -13.37 -23.61
CA ILE A 104 -11.88 -13.64 -23.04
C ILE A 104 -12.87 -13.69 -24.20
N HIS A 105 -13.55 -14.81 -24.37
CA HIS A 105 -14.66 -14.96 -25.31
C HIS A 105 -15.97 -14.76 -24.56
N LEU A 106 -16.71 -13.69 -24.89
CA LEU A 106 -18.07 -13.49 -24.40
C LEU A 106 -19.04 -14.27 -25.30
N THR A 107 -19.81 -15.18 -24.72
CA THR A 107 -20.86 -15.93 -25.43
C THR A 107 -22.22 -15.54 -24.88
N ASP A 108 -23.13 -15.05 -25.74
CA ASP A 108 -24.54 -14.89 -25.39
C ASP A 108 -25.24 -16.25 -25.49
N GLN A 109 -25.91 -16.67 -24.42
CA GLN A 109 -26.62 -17.96 -24.38
C GLN A 109 -27.79 -18.02 -25.38
N ASN A 110 -28.31 -16.89 -25.83
CA ASN A 110 -29.39 -16.81 -26.82
C ASN A 110 -28.89 -16.74 -28.27
N TYR A 111 -27.59 -16.47 -28.50
CA TYR A 111 -27.01 -16.32 -29.84
C TYR A 111 -25.63 -16.98 -29.91
N THR A 112 -25.63 -18.31 -29.99
CA THR A 112 -24.43 -19.17 -29.91
C THR A 112 -23.44 -19.01 -31.07
N ASN A 113 -23.80 -18.31 -32.15
CA ASN A 113 -23.02 -18.27 -33.41
C ASN A 113 -22.68 -16.85 -33.92
N LEU A 114 -22.85 -15.81 -33.11
CA LEU A 114 -22.47 -14.45 -33.51
C LEU A 114 -21.27 -13.97 -32.67
N PRO A 115 -20.13 -13.60 -33.28
CA PRO A 115 -19.04 -13.00 -32.54
C PRO A 115 -19.49 -11.63 -32.02
N ILE A 116 -19.58 -11.48 -30.69
CA ILE A 116 -19.87 -10.20 -30.05
C ILE A 116 -18.63 -9.32 -30.22
N THR A 117 -18.71 -8.34 -31.12
CA THR A 117 -17.58 -7.47 -31.47
C THR A 117 -17.47 -6.23 -30.58
N LYS A 118 -18.44 -5.97 -29.70
CA LYS A 118 -18.40 -4.81 -28.81
C LYS A 118 -19.22 -5.02 -27.54
N GLY A 119 -18.55 -4.89 -26.40
CA GLY A 119 -19.14 -4.71 -25.08
C GLY A 119 -18.14 -3.92 -24.23
N GLU A 120 -18.60 -2.88 -23.53
CA GLU A 120 -17.76 -2.16 -22.58
C GLU A 120 -17.65 -2.98 -21.30
N ILE A 121 -16.42 -3.32 -20.92
CA ILE A 121 -16.10 -3.80 -19.58
C ILE A 121 -15.60 -2.59 -18.81
N SER A 122 -16.45 -2.00 -17.98
CA SER A 122 -16.05 -0.98 -17.03
C SER A 122 -15.52 -1.66 -15.77
N LEU A 123 -14.25 -1.43 -15.44
CA LEU A 123 -13.60 -1.83 -14.19
C LEU A 123 -13.88 -0.82 -13.08
#